data_AF-A0A261RMN3-F1
#
_entry.id   AF-A0A261RMN3-F1
#
_cell.length_a   1.000
_cell.length_b   1.000
_cell.length_c   1.000
_cell.angle_alpha   90.00
_cell.angle_beta   90.00
_cell.angle_gamma   90.00
#
_symmetry.space_group_name_H-M   'P 1'
#
loop_
_entity.id
_entity.type
_entity.pdbx_description
1 polymer ?
#
loop_
_entity_poly.entity_id
_entity_poly.type
_entity_poly.pdbx_seq_one_letter_code
_entity_poly.pdbx_strand_id
1 'polypeptide(L)'
;MSSSAQRYRTRNTRVSDAYKIMQQVYERCQAAGESPQTTHLAIQAAYPWGERRRWPYKAWLIARREFYEAHGLPLRERRSIAEVIEEIAS
;
A
#
# COMPACT_ATOMS: atom_id res chain seq x y z
N MET A 1 -6.29 -20.10 -25.76
CA MET A 1 -5.72 -18.73 -25.81
C MET A 1 -6.36 -17.80 -24.75
N SER A 2 -6.26 -18.09 -23.44
CA SER A 2 -7.05 -17.35 -22.42
C SER A 2 -6.33 -17.01 -21.10
N SER A 3 -5.06 -17.41 -20.91
CA SER A 3 -4.36 -17.21 -19.63
C SER A 3 -3.83 -15.79 -19.38
N SER A 4 -3.68 -14.95 -20.40
CA SER A 4 -3.19 -13.56 -20.27
C SER A 4 -4.29 -12.60 -19.80
N ALA A 5 -5.48 -12.66 -20.40
CA ALA A 5 -6.61 -11.79 -20.06
C ALA A 5 -7.14 -12.02 -18.64
N GLN A 6 -7.25 -13.29 -18.21
CA GLN A 6 -7.66 -13.64 -16.85
C GLN A 6 -6.66 -13.14 -15.80
N ARG A 7 -5.36 -13.25 -16.09
CA ARG A 7 -4.31 -12.69 -15.24
C ARG A 7 -4.43 -11.17 -15.17
N TYR A 8 -4.58 -10.47 -16.29
CA TYR A 8 -4.74 -9.00 -16.30
C TYR A 8 -5.96 -8.53 -15.48
N ARG A 9 -7.12 -9.15 -15.66
CA ARG A 9 -8.32 -8.86 -14.85
C ARG A 9 -8.06 -9.05 -13.35
N THR A 10 -7.51 -10.21 -12.97
CA THR A 10 -7.20 -10.50 -11.56
C THR A 10 -6.20 -9.50 -10.96
N ARG A 11 -5.24 -9.03 -11.77
CA ARG A 11 -4.26 -8.02 -11.36
C ARG A 11 -4.93 -6.67 -11.06
N ASN A 12 -5.84 -6.23 -11.92
CA ASN A 12 -6.61 -4.99 -11.70
C ASN A 12 -7.59 -5.09 -10.53
N THR A 13 -8.26 -6.25 -10.36
CA THR A 13 -9.16 -6.47 -9.21
C THR A 13 -8.42 -6.28 -7.90
N ARG A 14 -7.20 -6.83 -7.75
CA ARG A 14 -6.41 -6.65 -6.52
C ARG A 14 -6.00 -5.21 -6.25
N VAL A 15 -5.76 -4.39 -7.29
CA VAL A 15 -5.46 -2.96 -7.10
C VAL A 15 -6.71 -2.26 -6.56
N SER A 16 -7.88 -2.53 -7.15
CA SER A 16 -9.16 -1.98 -6.66
C SER A 16 -9.48 -2.42 -5.23
N ASP A 17 -9.27 -3.71 -4.90
CA ASP A 17 -9.49 -4.23 -3.55
C ASP A 17 -8.53 -3.60 -2.53
N ALA A 18 -7.25 -3.43 -2.88
CA ALA A 18 -6.28 -2.73 -2.03
C ALA A 18 -6.75 -1.30 -1.74
N TYR A 19 -7.20 -0.57 -2.77
CA TYR A 19 -7.67 0.81 -2.62
C TYR A 19 -8.87 0.88 -1.67
N LYS A 20 -9.86 -0.02 -1.82
CA LYS A 20 -11.05 -0.07 -0.93
C LYS A 20 -10.67 -0.33 0.53
N ILE A 21 -9.70 -1.22 0.77
CA ILE A 21 -9.21 -1.48 2.14
C ILE A 21 -8.55 -0.23 2.72
N MET A 22 -7.73 0.47 1.94
CA MET A 22 -7.09 1.72 2.37
C MET A 22 -8.14 2.79 2.70
N GLN A 23 -9.16 2.93 1.87
CA GLN A 23 -10.28 3.85 2.10
C GLN A 23 -10.99 3.57 3.44
N GLN A 24 -11.35 2.31 3.70
CA GLN A 24 -12.02 1.92 4.95
C GLN A 24 -11.16 2.20 6.19
N VAL A 25 -9.85 1.94 6.11
CA VAL A 25 -8.92 2.22 7.21
C VAL A 25 -8.77 3.72 7.42
N TYR A 26 -8.64 4.48 6.33
CA TYR A 26 -8.51 5.93 6.38
C TYR A 26 -9.74 6.58 7.02
N GLU A 27 -10.94 6.22 6.58
CA GLU A 27 -12.20 6.72 7.14
C GLU A 27 -12.31 6.44 8.64
N ARG A 28 -11.96 5.22 9.08
CA ARG A 28 -11.91 4.87 10.51
C ARG A 28 -10.92 5.72 11.28
N CYS A 29 -9.72 5.94 10.73
CA CYS A 29 -8.69 6.77 11.36
C CYS A 29 -9.11 8.25 11.42
N GLN A 30 -9.72 8.78 10.37
CA GLN A 30 -10.25 10.15 10.35
C GLN A 30 -11.37 10.33 11.38
N ALA A 31 -12.31 9.37 11.48
CA ALA A 31 -13.37 9.40 12.48
C ALA A 31 -12.84 9.36 13.93
N ALA A 32 -11.68 8.73 14.15
CA ALA A 32 -10.99 8.68 15.43
C ALA A 32 -10.07 9.89 15.69
N GLY A 33 -9.93 10.82 14.73
CA GLY A 33 -9.04 11.98 14.85
C GLY A 33 -7.55 11.61 14.82
N GLU A 34 -7.20 10.48 14.21
CA GLU A 34 -5.84 9.95 14.18
C GLU A 34 -4.90 10.79 13.33
N SER A 35 -3.63 10.81 13.74
CA SER A 35 -2.58 11.50 12.98
C SER A 35 -2.32 10.84 11.61
N PRO A 36 -1.74 11.58 10.63
CA PRO A 36 -1.30 11.00 9.36
C PRO A 36 -0.30 9.85 9.55
N GLN A 37 0.55 9.91 10.57
CA GLN A 37 1.52 8.87 10.91
C GLN A 37 0.82 7.61 11.44
N THR A 38 -0.16 7.75 12.34
CA THR A 38 -0.95 6.61 12.81
C THR A 38 -1.73 5.98 11.66
N THR A 39 -2.34 6.82 10.81
CA THR A 39 -3.09 6.38 9.62
C THR A 39 -2.20 5.59 8.65
N HIS A 40 -0.98 6.07 8.42
CA HIS A 40 0.03 5.37 7.61
C HIS A 40 0.33 3.96 8.15
N LEU A 41 0.58 3.84 9.45
CA LEU A 41 0.88 2.56 10.09
C LEU A 41 -0.33 1.61 10.04
N ALA A 42 -1.53 2.14 10.28
CA ALA A 42 -2.78 1.37 10.20
C ALA A 42 -3.01 0.83 8.78
N ILE A 43 -2.77 1.65 7.74
CA ILE A 43 -2.84 1.20 6.35
C ILE A 43 -1.81 0.08 6.12
N GLN A 44 -0.55 0.25 6.50
CA GLN A 44 0.48 -0.78 6.32
C GLN A 44 0.15 -2.12 7.00
N ALA A 45 -0.50 -2.07 8.16
CA ALA A 45 -0.94 -3.25 8.92
C ALA A 45 -2.16 -3.94 8.29
N ALA A 46 -3.00 -3.21 7.56
CA ALA A 46 -4.24 -3.72 6.96
C ALA A 46 -4.04 -4.56 5.69
N TYR A 47 -2.80 -4.86 5.29
CA TYR A 47 -2.52 -5.71 4.14
C TYR A 47 -3.13 -7.12 4.33
N PRO A 48 -4.08 -7.55 3.48
CA PRO A 48 -4.89 -8.74 3.79
C PRO A 48 -4.31 -10.05 3.25
N TRP A 49 -3.34 -10.01 2.34
CA TRP A 49 -2.94 -11.19 1.54
C TRP A 49 -1.74 -11.95 2.11
N GLY A 50 -1.56 -11.89 3.43
CA GLY A 50 -0.52 -12.63 4.15
C GLY A 50 0.89 -12.14 3.81
N GLU A 51 1.68 -12.97 3.14
CA GLU A 51 3.06 -12.61 2.85
C GLU A 51 3.17 -11.47 1.82
N ARG A 52 4.06 -10.52 2.09
CA ARG A 52 4.32 -9.35 1.23
C ARG A 52 5.20 -9.72 0.02
N ARG A 53 4.72 -10.64 -0.82
CA ARG A 53 5.43 -11.12 -2.00
C ARG A 53 4.55 -11.12 -3.25
N ARG A 54 5.22 -11.26 -4.41
CA ARG A 54 4.60 -11.44 -5.73
C ARG A 54 3.61 -10.31 -6.06
N TRP A 55 2.62 -10.63 -6.89
CA TRP A 55 1.69 -9.65 -7.43
C TRP A 55 0.73 -9.01 -6.40
N PRO A 56 0.20 -9.71 -5.38
CA PRO A 56 -0.67 -9.07 -4.38
C PRO A 56 0.01 -7.89 -3.68
N TYR A 57 1.28 -8.07 -3.30
CA TYR A 57 2.06 -6.98 -2.72
C TYR A 57 2.33 -5.85 -3.72
N LYS A 58 2.60 -6.16 -4.99
CA LYS A 58 2.74 -5.13 -6.03
C LYS A 58 1.45 -4.34 -6.26
N ALA A 59 0.30 -5.02 -6.27
CA ALA A 59 -1.00 -4.37 -6.39
C ALA A 59 -1.28 -3.43 -5.21
N TRP A 60 -0.96 -3.88 -3.99
CA TRP A 60 -1.01 -3.05 -2.80
C TRP A 60 -0.14 -1.79 -2.91
N LEU A 61 1.11 -1.92 -3.38
CA LEU A 61 2.01 -0.77 -3.55
C LEU A 61 1.51 0.25 -4.59
N ILE A 62 0.89 -0.23 -5.68
CA ILE A 62 0.29 0.64 -6.71
C ILE A 62 -0.85 1.44 -6.11
N ALA A 63 -1.84 0.76 -5.51
CA ALA A 63 -2.99 1.43 -4.89
C ALA A 63 -2.56 2.40 -3.77
N ARG A 64 -1.58 2.00 -2.95
CA ARG A 64 -1.09 2.83 -1.84
C ARG A 64 -0.48 4.13 -2.33
N ARG A 65 0.27 4.08 -3.44
CA ARG A 65 0.86 5.28 -4.02
C ARG A 65 -0.22 6.27 -4.44
N GLU A 66 -1.18 5.83 -5.25
CA GLU A 66 -2.29 6.65 -5.71
C GLU A 66 -3.12 7.19 -4.54
N PHE A 67 -3.39 6.34 -3.54
CA PHE A 67 -4.13 6.72 -2.35
C PHE A 67 -3.44 7.79 -1.52
N TYR A 68 -2.13 7.66 -1.30
CA TYR A 68 -1.36 8.62 -0.50
C TYR A 68 -1.27 9.97 -1.21
N GLU A 69 -1.02 9.98 -2.52
CA GLU A 69 -1.03 11.17 -3.35
C GLU A 69 -2.41 11.88 -3.27
N ALA A 70 -3.51 11.12 -3.31
CA ALA A 70 -4.87 11.67 -3.26
C ALA A 70 -5.29 12.23 -1.88
N HIS A 71 -4.68 11.79 -0.78
CA HIS A 71 -5.11 12.12 0.58
C HIS A 71 -4.07 12.86 1.42
N GLY A 72 -2.96 13.29 0.80
CA GLY A 72 -1.90 14.05 1.48
C GLY A 72 -1.20 13.24 2.59
N LEU A 73 -1.22 11.91 2.52
CA LEU A 73 -0.53 11.06 3.47
C LEU A 73 0.98 11.07 3.19
N PRO A 74 1.83 10.91 4.21
CA PRO A 74 3.27 10.89 4.02
C PRO A 74 3.67 9.69 3.16
N LEU A 75 4.01 9.97 1.90
CA LEU A 75 4.86 9.09 1.12
C LEU A 75 6.21 9.12 1.82
N ARG A 76 6.58 8.02 2.49
CA ARG A 76 7.94 7.89 3.01
C ARG A 76 8.88 8.23 1.86
N GLU A 77 9.74 9.23 2.05
CA GLU A 77 10.76 9.56 1.07
C GLU A 77 11.48 8.28 0.69
N ARG A 78 11.73 8.09 -0.61
CA ARG A 78 12.52 6.96 -1.07
C ARG A 78 13.92 7.14 -0.48
N ARG A 79 14.17 6.53 0.68
CA ARG A 79 15.54 6.32 1.14
C ARG A 79 16.27 5.57 0.04
N SER A 80 17.38 6.14 -0.40
CA SER A 80 18.25 5.49 -1.37
C SER A 80 18.71 4.14 -0.81
N ILE A 81 19.02 3.19 -1.69
CA ILE A 81 19.58 1.90 -1.25
C ILE A 81 20.86 2.12 -0.43
N ALA A 82 21.63 3.17 -0.75
CA ALA A 82 22.82 3.55 -0.01
C ALA A 82 22.53 3.87 1.46
N GLU A 83 21.52 4.71 1.74
CA GLU A 83 21.13 5.05 3.11
C GLU A 83 20.65 3.84 3.92
N VAL A 84 19.99 2.88 3.27
CA VAL A 84 19.53 1.66 3.94
C VAL A 84 20.71 0.72 4.25
N ILE A 85 21.73 0.68 3.40
CA ILE A 85 22.94 -0.13 3.61
C ILE A 85 23.78 0.45 4.75
N GLU A 86 23.91 1.78 4.83
CA GLU A 86 24.66 2.44 5.91
C GLU A 86 24.02 2.22 7.29
N GLU A 87 22.69 2.24 7.39
CA GLU A 87 21.95 1.99 8.64
C GLU A 87 22.13 0.54 9.16
N ILE A 88 22.26 -0.44 8.27
CA ILE A 88 22.50 -1.85 8.65
C ILE A 88 23.96 -2.08 9.09
N ALA A 89 24.87 -1.21 8.64
CA ALA A 89 26.30 -1.31 8.91
C ALA A 89 26.76 -0.53 10.16
N SER A 90 25.88 0.26 10.79
CA SER A 90 26.08 0.90 12.11
C SER A 90 25.49 0.08 13.24
#